data_AF-A0A645FYL3-F1
#
_entry.id   AF-A0A645FYL3-F1
#
_cell.length_a   1.000
_cell.length_b   1.000
_cell.length_c   1.000
_cell.angle_alpha   90.00
_cell.angle_beta   90.00
_cell.angle_gamma   90.00
#
_symmetry.space_group_name_H-M   'P 1'
#
loop_
_entity.id
_entity.type
_entity.pdbx_description
1 polymer ?
#
loop_
_entity_poly.entity_id
_entity_poly.type
_entity_poly.pdbx_seq_one_letter_code
_entity_poly.pdbx_strand_id
1 'polypeptide(L)'
;MSDRVTPVLGDNRNMHSEALADRVLMGYVQKTREFIPYALRIIKPGGVIHYHDTFYVNGHEGEIRKVFEEALGDRRFEILGIREVKSFAPSVSHYVADVRIL
;
A
#
# COMPACT_ATOMS: atom_id res chain seq x y z
N MET A 1 -14.61 -26.21 10.87
CA MET A 1 -14.35 -24.91 10.22
C MET A 1 -12.86 -24.64 10.38
N SER A 2 -12.14 -24.36 9.30
CA SER A 2 -10.74 -23.93 9.40
C SER A 2 -10.72 -22.47 9.86
N ASP A 3 -9.78 -22.14 10.75
CA ASP A 3 -9.51 -20.75 11.10
C ASP A 3 -9.13 -19.96 9.84
N ARG A 4 -9.89 -18.90 9.57
CA ARG A 4 -9.68 -18.01 8.41
C ARG A 4 -8.69 -16.88 8.71
N VAL A 5 -8.20 -16.80 9.94
CA VAL A 5 -7.34 -15.73 10.44
C VAL A 5 -6.21 -16.35 11.25
N THR A 6 -4.97 -16.04 10.85
CA THR A 6 -3.77 -16.43 11.59
C THR A 6 -3.10 -15.17 12.14
N PRO A 7 -3.19 -14.89 13.45
CA PRO A 7 -2.48 -13.76 14.04
C PRO A 7 -0.98 -14.05 14.11
N VAL A 8 -0.16 -13.03 13.85
CA VAL A 8 1.30 -13.11 13.93
C VAL A 8 1.80 -11.94 14.77
N LEU A 9 2.49 -12.24 15.86
CA LEU A 9 3.19 -11.23 16.67
C LEU A 9 4.58 -11.00 16.05
N GLY A 10 4.80 -9.83 15.47
CA GLY A 10 6.12 -9.48 14.92
C GLY A 10 6.12 -8.22 14.08
N ASP A 11 7.30 -7.84 13.62
CA ASP A 11 7.49 -6.79 12.63
C ASP A 11 7.19 -7.35 11.23
N ASN A 12 6.34 -6.67 10.46
CA ASN A 12 5.97 -7.11 9.11
C ASN A 12 7.18 -7.21 8.17
N ARG A 13 8.27 -6.47 8.43
CA ARG A 13 9.51 -6.50 7.64
C ARG A 13 10.24 -7.83 7.76
N ASN A 14 9.99 -8.56 8.84
CA ASN A 14 10.55 -9.88 9.12
C ASN A 14 9.68 -11.01 8.54
N MET A 15 8.64 -10.69 7.76
CA MET A 15 7.88 -11.71 7.04
C MET A 15 8.69 -12.20 5.84
N HIS A 16 9.03 -13.49 5.83
CA HIS A 16 9.86 -14.12 4.79
C HIS A 16 9.03 -14.85 3.72
N SER A 17 7.70 -14.71 3.74
CA SER A 17 6.82 -15.27 2.72
C SER A 17 6.94 -14.48 1.42
N GLU A 18 6.77 -15.16 0.29
CA GLU A 18 6.72 -14.54 -1.04
C GLU A 18 5.43 -14.96 -1.75
N ALA A 19 4.84 -14.05 -2.54
CA ALA A 19 3.65 -14.30 -3.36
C ALA A 19 2.49 -15.02 -2.61
N LEU A 20 2.26 -14.63 -1.35
CA LEU A 20 1.26 -15.23 -0.47
C LEU A 20 -0.14 -14.61 -0.66
N ALA A 21 -0.20 -13.31 -0.91
CA ALA A 21 -1.42 -12.52 -0.77
C ALA A 21 -1.98 -12.04 -2.11
N ASP A 22 -3.29 -12.21 -2.31
CA ASP A 22 -4.03 -11.59 -3.41
C ASP A 22 -4.32 -10.10 -3.15
N ARG A 23 -4.32 -9.70 -1.86
CA ARG A 23 -4.46 -8.32 -1.41
C ARG A 23 -3.60 -8.05 -0.17
N VAL A 24 -2.91 -6.91 -0.14
CA VAL A 24 -2.12 -6.45 1.02
C VAL A 24 -2.73 -5.16 1.55
N LEU A 25 -2.98 -5.10 2.86
CA LEU A 25 -3.48 -3.91 3.54
C LEU A 25 -2.32 -3.18 4.22
N MET A 26 -2.08 -1.93 3.83
CA MET A 26 -1.05 -1.09 4.43
C MET A 26 -1.71 0.05 5.20
N GLY A 27 -2.42 -0.29 6.28
CA GLY A 27 -3.18 0.63 7.14
C GLY A 27 -2.32 1.50 8.07
N TYR A 28 -1.19 1.99 7.58
CA TYR A 28 -0.29 2.89 8.29
C TYR A 28 -0.31 4.28 7.62
N VAL A 29 0.30 5.30 8.22
CA VAL A 29 0.35 6.66 7.66
C VAL A 29 1.71 7.33 7.91
N GLN A 30 1.99 8.41 7.19
CA GLN A 30 3.18 9.28 7.22
C GLN A 30 4.47 8.65 6.67
N LYS A 31 4.68 7.36 6.92
CA LYS A 31 5.90 6.61 6.54
C LYS A 31 5.56 5.31 5.80
N THR A 32 4.35 5.18 5.29
CA THR A 32 3.88 3.92 4.68
C THR A 32 4.72 3.52 3.47
N ARG A 33 5.25 4.50 2.72
CA ARG A 33 6.15 4.27 1.59
C ARG A 33 7.35 3.37 1.91
N GLU A 34 7.87 3.45 3.15
CA GLU A 34 9.03 2.66 3.59
C GLU A 34 8.74 1.15 3.61
N PHE A 35 7.45 0.77 3.61
CA PHE A 35 7.00 -0.61 3.70
C PHE A 35 6.60 -1.22 2.34
N ILE A 36 6.56 -0.43 1.26
CA ILE A 36 6.19 -0.91 -0.08
C ILE A 36 7.09 -2.06 -0.56
N PRO A 37 8.42 -2.03 -0.40
CA PRO A 37 9.27 -3.15 -0.83
C PRO A 37 8.87 -4.49 -0.19
N TYR A 38 8.38 -4.47 1.05
CA TYR A 38 7.93 -5.67 1.74
C TYR A 38 6.55 -6.12 1.27
N ALA A 39 5.64 -5.17 1.01
CA ALA A 39 4.35 -5.46 0.40
C ALA A 39 4.49 -6.10 -1.00
N LEU A 40 5.45 -5.60 -1.80
CA LEU A 40 5.77 -6.13 -3.13
C LEU A 40 6.36 -7.54 -3.10
N ARG A 41 6.98 -7.96 -2.00
CA ARG A 41 7.49 -9.35 -1.84
C ARG A 41 6.34 -10.33 -1.59
N ILE A 42 5.37 -9.96 -0.76
CA ILE A 42 4.28 -10.85 -0.34
C ILE A 42 3.09 -10.87 -1.30
N ILE A 43 2.91 -9.85 -2.15
CA ILE A 43 1.81 -9.77 -3.10
C ILE A 43 2.03 -10.74 -4.27
N LYS A 44 0.96 -11.40 -4.71
CA LYS A 44 0.95 -12.20 -5.95
C LYS A 44 0.91 -11.30 -7.19
N PRO A 45 1.36 -11.79 -8.37
CA PRO A 45 1.10 -11.11 -9.63
C PRO A 45 -0.40 -10.83 -9.82
N GLY A 46 -0.75 -9.62 -10.24
CA GLY A 46 -2.14 -9.18 -10.37
C GLY A 46 -2.82 -8.78 -9.05
N GLY A 47 -2.13 -8.90 -7.91
CA GLY A 47 -2.66 -8.57 -6.59
C GLY A 47 -2.80 -7.06 -6.36
N VAL A 48 -3.59 -6.70 -5.34
CA VAL A 48 -3.91 -5.31 -5.01
C VAL A 48 -3.31 -4.88 -3.67
N ILE A 49 -2.60 -3.76 -3.65
CA ILE A 49 -2.14 -3.10 -2.43
C ILE A 49 -3.15 -1.99 -2.07
N HIS A 50 -3.70 -2.05 -0.86
CA HIS A 50 -4.54 -1.01 -0.28
C HIS A 50 -3.66 -0.08 0.57
N TYR A 51 -3.14 0.95 -0.09
CA TYR A 51 -2.08 1.83 0.41
C TYR A 51 -2.67 3.05 1.12
N HIS A 52 -2.44 3.18 2.41
CA HIS A 52 -2.79 4.37 3.17
C HIS A 52 -1.58 5.28 3.37
N ASP A 53 -1.76 6.59 3.21
CA ASP A 53 -0.77 7.57 3.64
C ASP A 53 -1.39 8.97 3.77
N THR A 54 -0.62 9.93 4.26
CA THR A 54 -1.00 11.34 4.36
C THR A 54 -0.31 12.17 3.29
N PHE A 55 -1.09 12.95 2.55
CA PHE A 55 -0.60 13.82 1.49
C PHE A 55 -1.23 15.20 1.61
N TYR A 56 -0.62 16.20 0.97
CA TYR A 56 -1.30 17.48 0.77
C TYR A 56 -2.56 17.26 -0.08
N VAL A 57 -3.62 18.00 0.24
CA VAL A 57 -4.92 17.91 -0.46
C VAL A 57 -4.76 18.09 -1.97
N ASN A 58 -3.81 18.95 -2.37
CA ASN A 58 -3.41 19.14 -3.76
C ASN A 58 -2.18 18.28 -4.08
N GLY A 59 -2.25 17.48 -5.14
CA GLY A 59 -1.11 16.71 -5.65
C GLY A 59 -0.99 15.27 -5.12
N HIS A 60 -1.91 14.82 -4.27
CA HIS A 60 -1.90 13.47 -3.70
C HIS A 60 -1.83 12.35 -4.76
N GLU A 61 -2.54 12.47 -5.89
CA GLU A 61 -2.49 11.47 -6.97
C GLU A 61 -1.09 11.34 -7.58
N GLY A 62 -0.41 12.47 -7.77
CA GLY A 62 0.95 12.51 -8.32
C GLY A 62 1.97 11.93 -7.36
N GLU A 63 1.86 12.25 -6.07
CA GLU A 63 2.73 11.68 -5.02
C GLU A 63 2.52 10.17 -4.88
N ILE A 64 1.27 9.69 -4.88
CA ILE A 64 0.98 8.25 -4.85
C ILE A 64 1.61 7.57 -6.07
N ARG A 65 1.40 8.11 -7.27
CA ARG A 65 1.98 7.55 -8.49
C ARG A 65 3.49 7.48 -8.42
N LYS A 66 4.13 8.59 -8.04
CA LYS A 66 5.59 8.69 -7.89
C LYS A 66 6.14 7.64 -6.91
N VAL A 67 5.51 7.49 -5.75
CA VAL A 67 5.90 6.50 -4.74
C VAL A 67 5.90 5.08 -5.33
N PHE A 68 4.90 4.72 -6.14
CA PHE A 68 4.85 3.40 -6.78
C PHE A 68 5.82 3.27 -7.95
N GLU A 69 6.00 4.31 -8.78
CA GLU A 69 7.01 4.33 -9.85
C GLU A 69 8.42 4.12 -9.29
N GLU A 70 8.79 4.82 -8.22
CA GLU A 70 10.08 4.68 -7.55
C GLU A 70 10.29 3.28 -6.95
N ALA A 71 9.23 2.67 -6.40
CA ALA A 71 9.31 1.37 -5.77
C ALA A 71 9.31 0.19 -6.76
N LEU A 72 8.66 0.35 -7.91
CA LEU A 72 8.43 -0.73 -8.89
C LEU A 72 9.45 -0.72 -10.05
N GLY A 73 10.09 0.43 -10.33
CA GLY A 73 10.96 0.58 -11.50
C GLY A 73 10.18 0.28 -12.78
N ASP A 74 10.64 -0.72 -13.55
CA ASP A 74 10.01 -1.10 -14.83
C ASP A 74 8.72 -1.92 -14.67
N ARG A 75 8.39 -2.38 -13.46
CA ARG A 75 7.16 -3.15 -13.23
C ARG A 75 5.95 -2.25 -13.36
N ARG A 76 4.93 -2.74 -14.06
CA ARG A 76 3.71 -1.97 -14.29
C ARG A 76 2.77 -2.07 -13.10
N PHE A 77 1.98 -1.03 -12.92
CA PHE A 77 0.90 -1.00 -11.96
C PHE A 77 -0.26 -0.17 -12.50
N GLU A 78 -1.39 -0.30 -11.85
CA GLU A 78 -2.60 0.47 -12.15
C GLU A 78 -3.23 0.96 -10.85
N ILE A 79 -3.54 2.25 -10.78
CA ILE A 79 -4.30 2.83 -9.68
C ILE A 79 -5.78 2.62 -10.00
N LEU A 80 -6.44 1.73 -9.25
CA LEU A 80 -7.86 1.41 -9.43
C LEU A 80 -8.78 2.49 -8.84
N GLY A 81 -8.30 3.21 -7.84
CA GLY A 81 -9.02 4.32 -7.24
C GLY A 81 -8.27 4.92 -6.05
N ILE A 82 -8.53 6.20 -5.81
CA ILE A 82 -8.02 6.94 -4.65
C ILE A 82 -9.22 7.54 -3.91
N ARG A 83 -9.20 7.48 -2.58
CA ARG A 83 -10.24 8.04 -1.73
C ARG A 83 -9.62 8.81 -0.58
N GLU A 84 -10.17 10.00 -0.31
CA GLU A 84 -9.89 10.70 0.95
C GLU A 84 -10.64 9.99 2.08
N VAL A 85 -9.92 9.63 3.15
CA VAL A 85 -10.50 8.99 4.33
C VAL A 85 -10.94 10.06 5.33
N LYS A 86 -10.06 11.01 5.65
CA LYS A 86 -10.32 12.12 6.57
C LYS A 86 -9.22 13.19 6.48
N SER A 87 -9.57 14.40 6.92
CA SER A 87 -8.58 15.44 7.21
C SER A 87 -7.61 14.99 8.31
N PHE A 88 -6.33 15.29 8.14
CA PHE A 88 -5.26 14.92 9.08
C PHE A 88 -4.63 16.16 9.74
N ALA A 89 -4.31 17.20 8.97
CA ALA A 89 -3.75 18.47 9.44
C ALA A 89 -4.10 19.60 8.44
N PRO A 90 -3.77 20.89 8.70
CA PRO A 90 -4.00 21.96 7.73
C PRO A 90 -3.41 21.62 6.36
N SER A 91 -4.28 21.58 5.35
CA SER A 91 -3.95 21.20 3.96
C SER A 91 -3.40 19.78 3.76
N VAL A 92 -3.48 18.89 4.75
CA VAL A 92 -3.02 17.50 4.67
C VAL A 92 -4.16 16.55 5.02
N SER A 93 -4.42 15.57 4.17
CA SER A 93 -5.43 14.54 4.39
C SER A 93 -4.85 13.14 4.30
N HIS A 94 -5.52 12.21 4.98
CA HIS A 94 -5.29 10.78 4.88
C HIS A 94 -6.01 10.26 3.64
N TYR A 95 -5.25 9.70 2.70
CA TYR A 95 -5.76 9.06 1.51
C TYR A 95 -5.54 7.55 1.58
N VAL A 96 -6.39 6.84 0.84
CA VAL A 96 -6.19 5.43 0.51
C VAL A 96 -6.23 5.23 -0.99
N ALA A 97 -5.27 4.48 -1.52
CA ALA A 97 -5.21 4.09 -2.92
C ALA A 97 -5.26 2.57 -3.05
N ASP A 98 -6.13 2.06 -3.91
CA ASP A 98 -6.08 0.68 -4.37
C ASP A 98 -5.18 0.61 -5.61
N VAL A 99 -4.03 -0.06 -5.48
CA VAL A 99 -3.04 -0.18 -6.55
C VAL A 99 -2.84 -1.64 -6.94
N ARG A 100 -3.16 -1.98 -8.18
CA ARG A 100 -2.94 -3.32 -8.76
C ARG A 100 -1.52 -3.43 -9.31
N ILE A 101 -0.79 -4.47 -8.90
CA ILE A 101 0.55 -4.77 -9.41
C ILE A 101 0.42 -5.75 -10.57
N LEU A 102 1.02 -5.43 -11.72
CA LEU A 102 0.87 -6.19 -12.97
C LEU A 102 2.07 -7.11 -13.25
#